data_AF-A0A2I1FET2-F1
#
_entry.id   AF-A0A2I1FET2-F1
#
_cell.length_a   1.000
_cell.length_b   1.000
_cell.length_c   1.000
_cell.angle_alpha   90.00
_cell.angle_beta   90.00
_cell.angle_gamma   90.00
#
_symmetry.space_group_name_H-M   'P 1'
#
loop_
_entity.id
_entity.type
_entity.pdbx_description
1 polymer ?
#
loop_
_entity_poly.entity_id
_entity_poly.type
_entity_poly.pdbx_seq_one_letter_code
_entity_poly.pdbx_strand_id
1 'polypeptide(L)'
;MARRLFFCGHIQKTKSKKRSFTWTNRTTSTRIDYIWADLKLEAKLKKSHIYQSANVTDSDHNIILAEISFTDIIATNNKGGRRAEKNTRRIIYDYENTTNEQWNKYENHLKSLLEKRKAFGYIETHGQNENTLNEL
;
A
#
# COMPACT_ATOMS: atom_id res chain seq x y z
N MET A 1 8.66 0.90 -18.66
CA MET A 1 9.18 2.17 -18.10
C MET A 1 9.69 1.92 -16.68
N ALA A 2 11.01 1.95 -16.47
CA ALA A 2 11.60 1.81 -15.14
C ALA A 2 11.44 3.13 -14.37
N ARG A 3 10.73 3.10 -13.24
CA ARG A 3 10.63 4.26 -12.35
C ARG A 3 11.95 4.39 -11.58
N ARG A 4 12.77 5.37 -11.96
CA ARG A 4 13.97 5.76 -11.20
C ARG A 4 13.54 6.26 -9.82
N LEU A 5 13.87 5.50 -8.78
CA LEU A 5 13.75 5.94 -7.40
C LEU A 5 14.88 6.93 -7.13
N PHE A 6 14.55 8.23 -7.11
CA PHE A 6 15.46 9.25 -6.63
C PHE A 6 15.38 9.27 -5.09
N PHE A 7 16.46 8.85 -4.43
CA PHE A 7 16.62 9.00 -2.99
C PHE A 7 17.32 10.34 -2.72
N CYS A 8 16.71 11.22 -1.92
CA CYS A 8 17.32 12.49 -1.52
C CYS A 8 17.70 12.43 -0.03
N GLY A 9 18.97 12.70 0.29
CA GLY A 9 19.47 12.77 1.66
C GLY A 9 18.89 14.00 2.38
N HIS A 10 17.94 13.75 3.29
CA HIS A 10 16.90 14.72 3.59
C HIS A 10 17.30 15.93 4.46
N ILE A 11 18.32 15.83 5.32
CA ILE A 11 18.71 16.94 6.21
C ILE A 11 19.61 17.96 5.46
N GLN A 12 19.19 18.40 4.29
CA GLN A 12 19.87 19.48 3.56
C GLN A 12 18.89 20.53 3.00
N LYS A 13 17.61 20.20 2.79
CA LYS A 13 16.62 21.16 2.27
C LYS A 13 16.08 22.13 3.33
N THR A 14 15.95 21.70 4.58
CA THR A 14 15.23 22.48 5.61
C THR A 14 16.11 23.35 6.50
N LYS A 15 17.44 23.27 6.37
CA LYS A 15 18.36 24.14 7.10
C LYS A 15 19.23 24.92 6.12
N SER A 16 19.38 26.22 6.39
CA SER A 16 20.41 27.07 5.81
C SER A 16 21.78 26.38 5.86
N LYS A 17 22.71 26.78 4.99
CA LYS A 17 24.03 26.17 4.67
C LYS A 17 24.99 25.83 5.86
N LYS A 18 24.53 25.82 7.10
CA LYS A 18 25.28 25.47 8.31
C LYS A 18 25.58 23.97 8.34
N ARG A 19 26.87 23.64 8.47
CA ARG A 19 27.34 22.25 8.68
C ARG A 19 26.76 21.70 9.99
N SER A 20 26.32 20.45 9.95
CA SER A 20 25.79 19.72 11.09
C SER A 20 26.36 18.29 11.07
N PHE A 21 26.66 17.76 12.25
CA PHE A 21 27.37 16.49 12.43
C PHE A 21 26.54 15.55 13.28
N THR A 22 26.59 14.27 12.94
CA THR A 22 25.85 13.23 13.66
C THR A 22 26.78 12.37 14.50
N TRP A 23 28.07 12.38 14.20
CA TRP A 23 29.08 11.69 14.99
C TRP A 23 30.28 12.62 15.20
N THR A 24 30.81 12.61 16.42
CA THR A 24 31.98 13.40 16.78
C THR A 24 32.87 12.62 17.72
N ASN A 25 34.16 12.56 17.40
CA ASN A 25 35.20 12.13 18.31
C ASN A 25 36.12 13.32 18.65
N ARG A 26 37.26 13.05 19.32
CA ARG A 26 38.20 14.09 19.76
C ARG A 26 38.82 14.91 18.62
N THR A 27 38.91 14.37 17.41
CA THR A 27 39.68 14.96 16.30
C THR A 27 38.82 15.27 15.07
N THR A 28 37.64 14.67 14.98
CA THR A 28 36.87 14.60 13.75
C THR A 28 35.39 14.63 14.05
N SER A 29 34.65 15.42 13.27
CA SER A 29 33.19 15.43 13.28
C SER A 29 32.69 15.11 11.88
N THR A 30 31.86 14.10 11.76
CA THR A 30 31.30 13.66 10.48
C THR A 30 29.79 13.57 10.56
N ARG A 31 29.17 13.56 9.40
CA ARG A 31 27.75 13.28 9.26
C ARG A 31 27.62 12.00 8.48
N ILE A 32 27.29 10.93 9.20
CA ILE A 32 27.25 9.56 8.67
C ILE A 32 25.88 8.92 8.84
N ASP A 33 25.01 9.53 9.65
CA ASP A 33 23.65 9.08 9.89
C ASP A 33 22.69 9.87 8.98
N TYR A 34 21.75 9.16 8.34
CA TYR A 34 20.83 9.75 7.38
C TYR A 34 19.47 9.03 7.40
N ILE A 35 18.40 9.81 7.22
CA ILE A 35 17.08 9.28 6.88
C ILE A 35 16.89 9.51 5.37
N TRP A 36 16.72 8.42 4.62
CA TRP A 36 16.52 8.45 3.19
C TRP A 36 15.03 8.28 2.90
N ALA A 37 14.50 9.15 2.05
CA ALA A 37 13.09 9.15 1.68
C ALA A 37 12.96 9.38 0.17
N ASP A 38 11.88 8.85 -0.42
CA ASP A 38 11.50 9.21 -1.77
C ASP A 38 10.91 10.63 -1.81
N LEU A 39 10.85 11.22 -3.00
CA LEU A 39 10.40 12.60 -3.18
C LEU A 39 8.97 12.87 -2.65
N LYS A 40 8.08 11.87 -2.66
CA LYS A 40 6.70 12.06 -2.17
C LYS A 40 6.66 12.10 -0.65
N LEU A 41 7.47 11.28 0.00
CA LEU A 41 7.58 11.29 1.46
C LEU A 41 8.35 12.52 1.96
N GLU A 42 9.38 12.94 1.22
CA GLU A 42 10.10 14.19 1.47
C GLU A 42 9.16 15.41 1.43
N ALA A 43 8.25 15.48 0.46
CA ALA A 43 7.26 16.56 0.37
C ALA A 43 6.30 16.62 1.57
N LYS A 44 6.24 15.55 2.38
CA LYS A 44 5.40 15.44 3.58
C LYS A 44 6.16 15.69 4.88
N LEU A 45 7.45 16.01 4.82
CA LEU A 45 8.20 16.36 6.01
C LEU A 45 7.74 17.69 6.59
N LYS A 46 7.41 17.69 7.87
CA LYS A 46 7.16 18.92 8.66
C LYS A 46 8.43 19.48 9.27
N LYS A 47 9.30 18.61 9.81
CA LYS A 47 10.49 19.01 10.56
C LYS A 47 11.59 17.97 10.46
N SER A 48 12.85 18.42 10.42
CA SER A 48 14.01 17.57 10.69
C SER A 48 14.99 18.27 11.62
N HIS A 49 15.62 17.51 12.53
CA HIS A 49 16.59 18.05 13.47
C HIS A 49 17.59 16.98 13.90
N ILE A 50 18.79 17.43 14.27
CA ILE A 50 19.82 16.60 14.91
C ILE A 50 19.90 17.07 16.36
N TYR A 51 19.55 16.18 17.29
CA TYR A 51 19.58 16.43 18.73
C TYR A 51 20.87 15.87 19.32
N GLN A 52 21.45 16.60 20.26
CA GLN A 52 22.62 16.10 20.98
C GLN A 52 22.23 14.91 21.85
N SER A 53 22.96 13.81 21.69
CA SER A 53 22.74 12.57 22.46
C SER A 53 23.18 12.70 23.90
N ALA A 54 24.23 13.47 24.21
CA ALA A 54 24.89 13.49 25.52
C ALA A 54 23.97 13.67 26.75
N ASN A 55 22.82 14.34 26.59
CA ASN A 55 21.86 14.57 27.67
C ASN A 55 20.71 13.53 27.70
N VAL A 56 20.73 12.53 26.83
CA VAL A 56 19.67 11.53 26.61
C VAL A 56 20.26 10.12 26.63
N THR A 57 21.41 9.91 25.99
CA THR A 57 22.13 8.64 25.87
C THR A 57 23.64 8.89 25.97
N ASP A 58 24.40 7.89 26.42
CA ASP A 58 25.88 7.93 26.44
C ASP A 58 26.49 7.53 25.08
N SER A 59 25.86 7.98 23.98
CA SER A 59 26.29 7.66 22.61
C SER A 59 27.14 8.79 22.04
N ASP A 60 28.19 8.42 21.32
CA ASP A 60 29.01 9.29 20.47
C ASP A 60 28.29 9.72 19.18
N HIS A 61 27.08 9.21 18.93
CA HIS A 61 26.20 9.64 17.85
C HIS A 61 25.03 10.50 18.36
N ASN A 62 24.85 11.67 17.75
CA ASN A 62 23.67 12.53 17.89
C ASN A 62 22.44 11.91 17.23
N ILE A 63 21.27 12.17 17.79
CA ILE A 63 19.99 11.59 17.34
C ILE A 63 19.45 12.38 16.16
N ILE A 64 19.07 11.69 15.08
CA ILE A 64 18.32 12.29 13.97
C ILE A 64 16.83 12.09 14.19
N LEU A 65 16.07 13.18 14.10
CA LEU A 65 14.62 13.17 14.13
C LEU A 65 14.05 13.73 12.82
N ALA A 66 13.06 13.04 12.26
CA ALA A 66 12.22 13.52 11.17
C ALA A 66 10.75 13.37 11.55
N GLU A 67 9.97 14.45 11.40
CA GLU A 67 8.52 14.44 11.58
C GLU A 67 7.84 14.50 10.22
N ILE A 68 7.09 13.46 9.89
CA ILE A 68 6.46 13.27 8.57
C ILE A 68 4.94 13.22 8.72
N SER A 69 4.23 14.02 7.93
CA SER A 69 2.77 14.09 7.94
C SER A 69 2.12 13.01 7.06
N PHE A 70 1.41 12.08 7.67
CA PHE A 70 0.56 11.11 6.95
C PHE A 70 -0.92 11.53 6.88
N THR A 71 -1.26 12.73 7.38
CA THR A 71 -2.64 13.21 7.51
C THR A 71 -3.44 13.05 6.22
N ASP A 72 -2.92 13.46 5.06
CA ASP A 72 -3.65 13.36 3.79
C ASP A 72 -3.82 11.92 3.32
N ILE A 73 -2.85 11.05 3.60
CA ILE A 73 -2.90 9.63 3.22
C ILE A 73 -3.99 8.95 4.05
N ILE A 74 -3.97 9.19 5.37
CA ILE A 74 -4.98 8.66 6.29
C ILE A 74 -6.35 9.25 5.97
N ALA A 75 -6.46 10.56 5.73
CA ALA A 75 -7.72 11.21 5.38
C ALA A 75 -8.28 10.72 4.04
N THR A 76 -7.42 10.47 3.04
CA THR A 76 -7.84 9.92 1.74
C THR A 76 -8.24 8.46 1.86
N ASN A 77 -7.51 7.66 2.66
CA ASN A 77 -7.87 6.28 2.96
C ASN A 77 -9.11 6.18 3.84
N ASN A 78 -9.42 7.17 4.69
CA ASN A 78 -10.65 7.22 5.48
C ASN A 78 -11.85 7.75 4.67
N LYS A 79 -11.61 8.65 3.71
CA LYS A 79 -12.57 8.90 2.61
C LYS A 79 -12.76 7.64 1.76
N GLY A 80 -11.78 6.73 1.77
CA GLY A 80 -11.83 5.35 1.27
C GLY A 80 -12.41 4.31 2.24
N GLY A 81 -12.45 4.55 3.55
CA GLY A 81 -13.32 3.83 4.48
C GLY A 81 -14.78 4.19 4.26
N ARG A 82 -15.01 5.40 3.72
CA ARG A 82 -16.21 5.81 3.00
C ARG A 82 -16.14 5.56 1.48
N ARG A 83 -15.21 4.75 0.94
CA ARG A 83 -15.39 4.16 -0.40
C ARG A 83 -16.45 3.10 -0.23
N ALA A 84 -17.65 3.66 -0.17
CA ALA A 84 -18.90 3.02 -0.36
C ALA A 84 -19.10 1.86 0.62
N GLU A 85 -20.02 2.06 1.56
CA GLU A 85 -21.25 1.29 1.43
C GLU A 85 -21.74 1.47 -0.02
N LYS A 86 -21.06 0.81 -0.97
CA LYS A 86 -21.66 0.54 -2.25
C LYS A 86 -22.84 -0.26 -1.75
N ASN A 87 -24.02 0.13 -2.20
CA ASN A 87 -25.23 -0.63 -2.03
C ASN A 87 -25.12 -1.97 -2.80
N THR A 88 -23.93 -2.59 -2.83
CA THR A 88 -23.66 -3.99 -3.13
C THR A 88 -24.39 -4.77 -2.08
N ARG A 89 -25.68 -5.02 -2.40
CA ARG A 89 -26.46 -6.08 -1.80
C ARG A 89 -25.59 -7.32 -1.82
N ARG A 90 -25.19 -7.80 -0.64
CA ARG A 90 -24.60 -9.12 -0.50
C ARG A 90 -25.72 -10.11 -0.84
N ILE A 91 -25.57 -10.82 -1.95
CA ILE A 91 -26.47 -11.93 -2.27
C ILE A 91 -26.02 -13.10 -1.41
N ILE A 92 -26.89 -13.57 -0.53
CA ILE A 92 -26.70 -14.76 0.28
C ILE A 92 -27.64 -15.81 -0.31
N TYR A 93 -27.08 -16.94 -0.72
CA TYR A 93 -27.84 -18.08 -1.24
C TYR A 93 -28.08 -19.06 -0.11
N ASP A 94 -29.35 -19.40 0.12
CA ASP A 94 -29.76 -20.42 1.09
C ASP A 94 -29.84 -21.77 0.40
N TYR A 95 -28.71 -22.47 0.34
CA TYR A 95 -28.62 -23.77 -0.33
C TYR A 95 -29.39 -24.87 0.39
N GLU A 96 -29.53 -24.79 1.71
CA GLU A 96 -30.15 -25.82 2.54
C GLU A 96 -31.66 -25.87 2.35
N ASN A 97 -32.30 -24.70 2.21
CA ASN A 97 -33.75 -24.60 2.05
C ASN A 97 -34.20 -24.44 0.58
N THR A 98 -33.27 -24.53 -0.38
CA THR A 98 -33.64 -24.43 -1.81
C THR A 98 -34.35 -25.70 -2.27
N THR A 99 -35.58 -25.54 -2.76
CA THR A 99 -36.42 -26.64 -3.28
C THR A 99 -35.95 -27.14 -4.65
N ASN A 100 -36.31 -28.37 -5.01
CA ASN A 100 -36.00 -28.95 -6.32
C ASN A 100 -36.61 -28.14 -7.48
N GLU A 101 -37.81 -27.57 -7.31
CA GLU A 101 -38.44 -26.71 -8.30
C GLU A 101 -37.63 -25.44 -8.56
N GLN A 102 -37.06 -24.85 -7.49
CA GLN A 102 -36.20 -23.67 -7.60
C GLN A 102 -34.88 -24.01 -8.29
N TRP A 103 -34.27 -25.16 -7.99
CA TRP A 103 -33.08 -25.66 -8.68
C TRP A 103 -33.34 -25.87 -10.17
N ASN A 104 -34.43 -26.55 -10.52
CA ASN A 104 -34.80 -26.79 -11.91
C ASN A 104 -35.05 -25.48 -12.66
N LYS A 105 -35.68 -24.50 -12.01
CA LYS A 105 -35.89 -23.17 -12.61
C LYS A 105 -34.58 -22.43 -12.84
N TYR A 106 -33.66 -22.49 -11.88
CA TYR A 106 -32.32 -21.91 -12.02
C TYR A 106 -31.54 -22.57 -13.15
N GLU A 107 -31.53 -23.91 -13.20
CA GLU A 107 -30.83 -24.68 -14.23
C GLU A 107 -31.33 -24.33 -15.63
N ASN A 108 -32.65 -24.31 -15.83
CA ASN A 108 -33.23 -23.96 -17.12
C ASN A 108 -32.90 -22.52 -17.52
N HIS A 109 -32.93 -21.59 -16.56
CA HIS A 109 -32.54 -20.20 -16.81
C HIS A 109 -31.05 -20.08 -17.18
N LEU A 110 -30.19 -20.79 -16.47
CA LEU A 110 -28.75 -20.83 -16.72
C LEU A 110 -28.44 -21.42 -18.10
N LYS A 111 -29.05 -22.55 -18.47
CA LYS A 111 -28.90 -23.17 -19.79
C LYS A 111 -29.25 -22.19 -20.91
N SER A 112 -30.40 -21.53 -20.81
CA SER A 112 -30.82 -20.52 -21.80
C SER A 112 -29.83 -19.36 -21.94
N LEU A 113 -29.26 -18.88 -20.83
CA LEU A 113 -28.25 -17.82 -20.85
C LEU A 113 -26.93 -18.27 -21.49
N LEU A 114 -26.49 -19.49 -21.18
CA LEU A 114 -25.26 -20.06 -21.72
C LEU A 114 -25.38 -20.34 -23.23
N GLU A 115 -26.52 -20.84 -23.68
CA GLU A 115 -26.84 -21.02 -25.11
C GLU A 115 -26.81 -19.69 -25.85
N LYS A 116 -27.51 -18.68 -25.32
CA LYS A 116 -27.55 -17.32 -25.91
C LYS A 116 -26.15 -16.71 -26.07
N ARG A 117 -25.24 -17.03 -25.16
CA ARG A 117 -23.86 -16.52 -25.16
C ARG A 117 -22.87 -17.43 -25.91
N LYS A 118 -23.33 -18.54 -26.50
CA LYS A 118 -22.47 -19.59 -27.08
C LYS A 118 -21.37 -20.06 -26.12
N ALA A 119 -21.66 -20.02 -24.82
CA ALA A 119 -20.68 -20.27 -23.78
C ALA A 119 -20.23 -21.73 -23.74
N PHE A 120 -21.08 -22.66 -24.16
CA PHE A 120 -20.75 -24.10 -24.20
C PHE A 120 -19.56 -24.39 -25.10
N GLY A 121 -19.50 -23.81 -26.31
CA GLY A 121 -18.34 -23.99 -27.20
C GLY A 121 -17.06 -23.36 -26.65
N TYR A 122 -17.16 -22.28 -25.86
CA TYR A 122 -16.01 -21.70 -25.17
C TYR A 122 -15.51 -22.60 -24.03
N ILE A 123 -16.43 -23.16 -23.24
CA ILE A 123 -16.10 -24.10 -22.16
C ILE A 123 -15.51 -25.39 -22.71
N GLU A 124 -16.04 -25.94 -23.81
CA GLU A 124 -15.48 -27.14 -24.44
C GLU A 124 -14.06 -26.91 -25.00
N THR A 125 -13.79 -25.71 -25.53
CA THR A 125 -12.48 -25.39 -26.10
C THR A 125 -11.41 -25.03 -25.06
N HIS A 126 -11.80 -24.48 -23.90
CA HIS A 126 -10.86 -23.96 -22.89
C HIS A 126 -10.97 -24.63 -21.51
N GLY A 127 -11.99 -25.45 -21.28
CA GLY A 127 -12.28 -26.09 -19.97
C GLY A 127 -11.39 -27.28 -19.62
N GLN A 128 -10.53 -27.74 -20.53
CA GLN A 128 -9.54 -28.80 -20.26
C GLN A 128 -8.16 -28.27 -19.79
N ASN A 129 -7.99 -26.97 -19.59
CA ASN A 129 -6.80 -26.45 -18.93
C ASN A 129 -6.96 -26.54 -17.40
N GLU A 130 -6.74 -27.72 -16.84
CA GLU A 130 -6.76 -27.99 -15.38
C GLU A 130 -5.75 -27.13 -14.57
N ASN A 131 -4.86 -26.38 -15.24
CA ASN A 131 -3.81 -25.60 -14.59
C ASN A 131 -4.22 -24.20 -14.10
N THR A 132 -5.40 -23.68 -14.42
CA THR A 132 -5.77 -22.29 -14.01
C THR A 132 -6.49 -22.18 -12.66
N LEU A 133 -6.81 -23.28 -11.99
CA LEU A 133 -7.50 -23.26 -10.69
C LEU A 133 -6.56 -23.29 -9.47
N ASN A 134 -5.27 -23.55 -9.65
CA ASN A 134 -4.29 -23.60 -8.56
C ASN A 134 -3.42 -22.33 -8.41
N GLU A 135 -3.67 -21.28 -9.17
CA GLU A 135 -2.91 -20.02 -9.12
C GLU A 135 -3.75 -18.77 -8.77
N LEU A 136 -4.85 -18.95 -8.02
CA LEU A 136 -5.56 -17.87 -7.33
C LEU A 136 -5.65 -18.15 -5.83
#